data_AF-A0A1X9QAG8-F1
#
_entry.id   AF-A0A1X9QAG8-F1
#
_cell.length_a   1.000
_cell.length_b   1.000
_cell.length_c   1.000
_cell.angle_alpha   90.00
_cell.angle_beta   90.00
_cell.angle_gamma   90.00
#
_symmetry.space_group_name_H-M   'P 1'
#
loop_
_entity.id
_entity.type
_entity.pdbx_description
1 polymer ?
#
loop_
_entity_poly.entity_id
_entity_poly.type
_entity_poly.pdbx_seq_one_letter_code
_entity_poly.pdbx_strand_id
1 'polypeptide(L)' 'MAMKQGVTQVANSALDIKDQLCSDMIDAGVDPKQALIASTVATKARMDDIINGVLGNNNAAEFTHNLAQIGRNATTLN' A
#
# COMPACT_ATOMS: atom_id res chain seq x y z
N MET A 1 9.89 -17.91 4.78
CA MET A 1 9.45 -17.69 3.37
C MET A 1 8.02 -17.16 3.25
N ALA A 2 7.12 -17.40 4.22
CA ALA A 2 5.74 -16.85 4.20
C ALA A 2 5.66 -15.31 4.35
N MET A 3 6.46 -14.70 5.24
CA MET A 3 6.42 -13.23 5.46
C MET A 3 6.75 -12.39 4.22
N LYS A 4 7.72 -12.81 3.40
CA LYS A 4 8.09 -12.12 2.16
C LYS A 4 6.93 -12.13 1.16
N GLN A 5 6.12 -13.20 1.17
CA GLN A 5 4.94 -13.29 0.32
C GLN A 5 3.84 -12.32 0.77
N GLY A 6 3.64 -12.12 2.08
CA GLY A 6 2.66 -11.15 2.59
C GLY A 6 2.97 -9.70 2.24
N VAL A 7 4.22 -9.27 2.42
CA VAL A 7 4.65 -7.90 2.04
C VAL A 7 4.52 -7.68 0.53
N THR A 8 4.94 -8.67 -0.28
CA THR A 8 4.79 -8.60 -1.74
C THR A 8 3.33 -8.56 -2.17
N GLN A 9 2.43 -9.30 -1.50
CA GLN A 9 0.99 -9.25 -1.78
C GLN A 9 0.37 -7.90 -1.45
N VAL A 10 0.74 -7.27 -0.32
CA VAL A 10 0.29 -5.91 0.04
C VAL A 10 0.76 -4.91 -1.01
N ALA A 11 2.04 -4.96 -1.38
CA ALA A 11 2.61 -4.04 -2.36
C ALA A 11 1.93 -4.18 -3.73
N ASN A 12 1.74 -5.41 -4.20
CA ASN A 12 1.06 -5.65 -5.48
C ASN A 12 -0.41 -5.22 -5.43
N SER A 13 -1.14 -5.54 -4.35
CA SER A 13 -2.54 -5.12 -4.21
C SER A 13 -2.70 -3.60 -4.19
N ALA A 14 -1.79 -2.89 -3.53
CA ALA A 14 -1.79 -1.43 -3.54
C ALA A 14 -1.52 -0.86 -4.94
N LEU A 15 -0.62 -1.48 -5.71
CA LEU A 15 -0.36 -1.08 -7.09
C LEU A 15 -1.58 -1.34 -7.99
N ASP A 16 -2.22 -2.50 -7.86
CA ASP A 16 -3.42 -2.85 -8.63
C ASP A 16 -4.58 -1.87 -8.37
N ILE A 17 -4.81 -1.51 -7.09
CA ILE A 17 -5.83 -0.53 -6.71
C ILE A 17 -5.50 0.87 -7.27
N LYS A 18 -4.23 1.28 -7.20
CA LYS A 18 -3.79 2.56 -7.74
C LYS A 18 -4.02 2.62 -9.25
N ASP A 19 -3.70 1.54 -9.96
CA ASP A 19 -3.85 1.47 -11.41
C ASP A 19 -5.33 1.48 -11.82
N GLN A 20 -6.19 0.76 -11.09
CA GLN A 20 -7.64 0.81 -11.31
C GLN A 20 -8.20 2.22 -11.09
N LEU A 21 -7.88 2.86 -9.95
CA LEU A 21 -8.34 4.22 -9.66
C LEU A 21 -7.84 5.23 -10.70
N CYS A 22 -6.60 5.07 -11.17
CA CYS A 22 -6.04 5.91 -12.21
C CYS A 22 -6.80 5.74 -13.53
N SER A 23 -7.11 4.50 -13.92
CA SER A 23 -7.90 4.21 -15.12
C SER A 23 -9.30 4.83 -15.02
N ASP A 24 -9.99 4.60 -13.90
CA ASP A 24 -11.35 5.12 -13.68
C ASP A 24 -11.39 6.65 -13.78
N MET A 25 -10.37 7.33 -13.25
CA MET A 25 -10.26 8.79 -13.33
C MET A 25 -9.99 9.27 -14.76
N ILE A 26 -9.13 8.58 -15.52
CA ILE A 26 -8.86 8.90 -16.93
C ILE A 26 -10.13 8.69 -17.77
N ASP A 27 -10.84 7.59 -17.55
CA ASP A 27 -12.09 7.27 -18.25
C ASP A 27 -13.19 8.28 -17.91
N ALA A 28 -13.17 8.86 -16.70
CA ALA A 28 -14.02 9.97 -16.30
C ALA A 28 -13.60 11.34 -16.86
N GLY A 29 -12.50 11.41 -17.63
CA GLY A 29 -12.02 12.63 -18.29
C GLY A 29 -11.05 13.48 -17.46
N VAL A 30 -10.51 12.95 -16.37
CA VAL A 30 -9.44 13.62 -15.61
C VAL A 30 -8.14 13.55 -16.41
N ASP A 31 -7.39 14.66 -16.43
CA ASP A 31 -6.06 14.70 -17.04
C ASP A 31 -5.17 13.56 -16.49
N PRO A 32 -4.45 12.80 -17.34
CA PRO A 32 -3.68 11.64 -16.90
C PRO A 32 -2.66 11.93 -15.79
N LYS A 33 -2.06 13.12 -15.77
CA LYS A 33 -1.10 13.49 -14.72
C LYS A 33 -1.82 13.75 -13.39
N GLN A 34 -3.00 14.38 -13.42
CA GLN A 34 -3.82 14.58 -12.23
C GLN A 34 -4.42 13.27 -11.72
N ALA A 35 -4.88 12.39 -12.61
CA ALA A 35 -5.37 11.06 -12.28
C ALA A 35 -4.30 10.21 -11.57
N LEU A 36 -3.05 10.26 -12.03
CA LEU A 36 -1.94 9.58 -11.37
C LEU A 36 -1.67 10.11 -9.97
N ILE A 37 -1.68 11.43 -9.79
CA ILE A 37 -1.46 12.06 -8.47
C ILE A 37 -2.60 11.70 -7.52
N ALA A 38 -3.85 11.85 -7.98
CA ALA A 38 -5.04 11.58 -7.19
C ALA A 38 -5.16 10.11 -6.80
N SER A 39 -4.94 9.18 -7.73
CA SER A 39 -4.93 7.74 -7.45
C SER A 39 -3.82 7.36 -6.46
N THR A 40 -2.65 8.00 -6.54
CA THR A 40 -1.56 7.80 -5.57
C THR A 40 -1.95 8.27 -4.17
N VAL A 41 -2.56 9.45 -4.04
CA VAL A 41 -3.01 9.97 -2.75
C VAL A 41 -4.12 9.09 -2.16
N ALA A 42 -5.10 8.72 -2.98
CA ALA A 42 -6.21 7.86 -2.57
C ALA A 42 -5.73 6.47 -2.11
N THR A 43 -4.76 5.88 -2.84
CA THR A 43 -4.18 4.58 -2.47
C THR A 43 -3.40 4.68 -1.15
N LYS A 44 -2.63 5.75 -0.94
CA LYS A 44 -1.92 5.98 0.33
C LYS A 44 -2.88 6.08 1.52
N ALA A 45 -4.00 6.79 1.34
CA ALA A 45 -5.01 6.94 2.38
C ALA A 45 -5.71 5.62 2.75
N ARG A 46 -5.70 4.62 1.86
CA ARG A 46 -6.33 3.31 2.03
C ARG A 46 -5.34 2.19 2.37
N MET A 47 -4.07 2.51 2.61
CA MET A 47 -3.04 1.49 2.82
C MET A 47 -3.33 0.62 4.05
N ASP A 48 -3.90 1.20 5.11
CA ASP A 48 -4.27 0.45 6.31
C ASP A 48 -5.37 -0.59 6.01
N ASP A 49 -6.36 -0.24 5.20
CA ASP A 49 -7.41 -1.16 4.76
C ASP A 49 -6.84 -2.28 3.86
N ILE A 50 -5.89 -1.95 2.99
CA ILE A 50 -5.20 -2.92 2.12
C ILE A 50 -4.40 -3.91 2.95
N ILE A 51 -3.62 -3.43 3.92
CA ILE A 51 -2.86 -4.27 4.84
C ILE A 51 -3.80 -5.19 5.62
N ASN A 52 -4.91 -4.67 6.15
CA ASN A 52 -5.89 -5.44 6.89
C ASN A 52 -6.61 -6.48 6.01
N GLY A 53 -6.94 -6.14 4.77
CA GLY A 53 -7.60 -7.04 3.83
C GLY A 53 -6.69 -8.16 3.32
N VAL A 54 -5.42 -7.85 3.04
CA VAL A 54 -4.44 -8.81 2.52
C VAL A 54 -3.89 -9.71 3.63
N LEU A 55 -3.59 -9.15 4.80
CA LEU A 55 -3.00 -9.91 5.91
C LEU A 55 -4.03 -10.49 6.89
N GLY A 56 -5.30 -10.10 6.75
CA GLY A 56 -6.49 -10.70 7.37
C GLY A 56 -6.24 -11.50 8.65
N ASN A 57 -6.19 -10.81 9.80
CA ASN A 57 -6.04 -11.38 11.16
C ASN A 57 -4.86 -12.35 11.40
N ASN A 58 -4.03 -12.63 10.39
CA ASN A 58 -2.83 -13.44 10.51
C ASN A 58 -1.68 -12.52 10.91
N ASN A 59 -1.45 -12.40 12.23
CA ASN A 59 -0.27 -11.76 12.82
C ASN A 59 -0.05 -10.29 12.45
N ALA A 60 -1.12 -9.50 12.32
CA ALA A 60 -1.04 -8.03 12.20
C ALA A 60 -0.16 -7.38 13.30
N ALA A 61 -0.15 -7.95 14.51
CA ALA A 61 0.70 -7.53 15.61
C ALA A 61 2.20 -7.79 15.38
N GLU A 62 2.60 -8.98 14.91
CA GLU A 62 4.01 -9.26 14.57
C GLU A 62 4.46 -8.49 13.34
N PHE A 63 3.57 -8.28 12.37
CA PHE A 63 3.83 -7.45 11.19
C PHE A 63 4.12 -6.00 11.59
N THR A 64 3.23 -5.41 12.39
CA THR A 64 3.40 -4.05 12.93
C THR A 64 4.66 -3.94 13.78
N HIS A 65 4.99 -4.96 14.58
CA HIS A 65 6.21 -5.00 15.39
C HIS A 65 7.48 -4.99 14.52
N ASN A 66 7.55 -5.87 13.51
CA ASN A 66 8.68 -5.95 12.59
C ASN A 66 8.84 -4.69 11.74
N LEU A 67 7.74 -4.13 11.22
CA LEU A 67 7.76 -2.90 10.42
C LEU A 67 8.18 -1.69 11.28
N ALA A 68 7.68 -1.58 12.51
CA ALA A 68 8.08 -0.54 13.45
C ALA A 68 9.56 -0.67 13.87
N GLN A 69 10.10 -1.88 13.93
CA GLN A 69 11.51 -2.10 14.20
C GLN A 69 12.40 -1.69 13.01
N ILE A 70 11.98 -1.99 11.77
CA ILE A 70 12.64 -1.52 10.55
C ILE A 70 12.59 0.01 10.45
N GLY A 71 11.42 0.62 10.69
CA GLY A 71 11.25 2.08 10.70
C GLY A 71 12.13 2.76 11.74
N ARG A 72 12.21 2.22 12.96
CA ARG A 72 13.11 2.74 14.02
C ARG A 72 14.59 2.62 13.64
N ASN A 73 14.99 1.52 13.02
CA ASN A 73 16.38 1.32 12.57
C ASN A 73 16.75 2.25 11.39
N ALA A 74 15.78 2.63 10.55
CA ALA A 74 15.96 3.62 9.50
C ALA A 74 16.15 5.03 10.06
N THR A 75 15.51 5.39 11.17
CA THR A 75 15.68 6.69 11.84
C THR A 75 17.03 6.83 12.53
N THR A 76 17.65 5.74 12.99
CA THR A 76 18.98 5.75 13.64
C THR A 76 20.17 5.78 12.67
N LEU A 77 19.93 5.72 11.35
CA LEU A 77 20.96 5.78 10.32
C LEU A 77 21.11 7.17 9.67
N ASN A 78 20.49 8.20 10.24
CA ASN A 78 20.72 9.62 9.91
C ASN A 78 21.41 10.35 11.06
#